data_AF-A0A1T3CDI6-F1
#
_entry.id   AF-A0A1T3CDI6-F1
#
_cell.length_a   1.000
_cell.length_b   1.000
_cell.length_c   1.000
_cell.angle_alpha   90.00
_cell.angle_beta   90.00
_cell.angle_gamma   90.00
#
_symmetry.space_group_name_H-M   'P 1'
#
loop_
_entity.id
_entity.type
_entity.pdbx_description
1 polymer ?
#
loop_
_entity_poly.entity_id
_entity_poly.type
_entity_poly.pdbx_seq_one_letter_code
_entity_poly.pdbx_strand_id
1 'polypeptide(L)'
;MTFGPEDEIRGTLNILGHGGQALSHLRATFGGRLTISIPAQIAGPNPSNLEFTLFEENKEFGHDDATSNKDDPVNGIYIVPFSFRFPSHAPCFRHKHALHLPPSMNIREAESRIRVEYYVVGAVDRQIFGPLSKTTRVVKALKFCNNAPINRSPVLQPNASLPLILRQKDGSGRLEDGIDGLPAYTPSIRVEALLPNPPVLFRGQANPIKFILHTPPEIVDKIFIRTANIIFKTSTATVVESVTRRVDEQFLGANTSGTFPVDSERLVLDSGTWERVFRLNLKPSFESCVMQIKHSVEIKVGISMGSEGSIYYTSSLLDVLITDPPPAYEDAE
;
A
#
# COMPACT_ATOMS: atom_id res chain seq x y z
N MET A 1 3.11 16.08 10.11
CA MET A 1 2.70 16.72 8.85
C MET A 1 2.96 15.75 7.71
N THR A 2 2.02 15.65 6.78
CA THR A 2 2.10 14.81 5.58
C THR A 2 1.94 15.75 4.39
N PHE A 3 2.80 15.62 3.39
CA PHE A 3 2.83 16.46 2.20
C PHE A 3 2.28 15.70 0.99
N GLY A 4 1.65 16.41 0.07
CA GLY A 4 1.24 15.96 -1.24
C GLY A 4 2.06 16.58 -2.37
N PRO A 5 1.75 16.22 -3.63
CA PRO A 5 2.35 16.85 -4.81
C PRO A 5 2.14 18.38 -4.79
N GLU A 6 3.14 19.15 -5.21
CA GLU A 6 3.12 20.63 -5.27
C GLU A 6 2.99 21.37 -3.93
N ASP A 7 2.90 20.64 -2.81
CA ASP A 7 2.94 21.25 -1.48
C ASP A 7 4.26 21.97 -1.25
N GLU A 8 4.17 23.15 -0.65
CA GLU A 8 5.32 23.96 -0.29
C GLU A 8 5.86 23.55 1.08
N ILE A 9 7.17 23.26 1.13
CA ILE A 9 7.90 22.99 2.36
C ILE A 9 8.59 24.30 2.74
N ARG A 10 8.13 24.93 3.82
CA ARG A 10 8.81 26.09 4.42
C ARG A 10 9.49 25.68 5.71
N GLY A 11 10.69 26.20 5.93
CA GLY A 11 11.43 25.98 7.16
C GLY A 11 12.49 27.05 7.39
N THR A 12 13.15 26.96 8.53
CA THR A 12 14.27 27.83 8.88
C THR A 12 15.46 27.00 9.34
N LEU A 13 16.65 27.39 8.91
CA LEU A 13 17.90 26.92 9.46
C LEU A 13 18.33 27.89 10.56
N ASN A 14 18.33 27.42 11.80
CA ASN A 14 18.80 28.17 12.95
C ASN A 14 20.25 27.77 13.22
N ILE A 15 21.16 28.71 12.99
CA ILE A 15 22.60 28.46 13.07
C ILE A 15 23.14 29.20 14.28
N LEU A 16 23.73 28.45 15.20
CA LEU A 16 24.41 28.99 16.36
C LEU A 16 25.87 29.33 15.99
N GLY A 17 26.25 30.59 16.13
CA GLY A 17 27.60 31.06 15.84
C GLY A 17 28.00 32.30 16.65
N HIS A 18 29.31 32.54 16.77
CA HIS A 18 29.83 33.79 17.32
C HIS A 18 29.94 34.84 16.21
N GLY A 19 29.51 36.07 16.51
CA GLY A 19 29.61 37.19 15.58
C GLY A 19 31.04 37.42 15.14
N GLY A 20 31.33 37.26 13.84
CA GLY A 20 32.64 37.50 13.25
C GLY A 20 33.23 36.35 12.43
N GLN A 21 32.69 35.12 12.53
CA GLN A 21 33.05 34.04 11.61
C GLN A 21 32.13 34.06 10.38
N ALA A 22 32.70 34.36 9.21
CA ALA A 22 32.00 34.24 7.95
C ALA A 22 31.49 32.80 7.79
N LEU A 23 30.16 32.63 7.70
CA LEU A 23 29.54 31.37 7.31
C LEU A 23 29.99 31.09 5.87
N SER A 24 30.97 30.20 5.69
CA SER A 24 31.65 30.06 4.41
C SER A 24 30.79 29.41 3.33
N HIS A 25 29.82 28.57 3.70
CA HIS A 25 28.83 28.05 2.76
C HIS A 25 27.63 27.45 3.52
N LEU A 26 26.44 27.99 3.29
CA LEU A 26 25.19 27.46 3.83
C LEU A 26 24.38 26.85 2.69
N ARG A 27 23.90 25.62 2.88
CA ARG A 27 23.07 24.93 1.89
C ARG A 27 21.90 24.24 2.55
N ALA A 28 20.75 24.28 1.89
CA ALA A 28 19.62 23.39 2.15
C ALA A 28 19.46 22.46 0.95
N THR A 29 19.29 21.18 1.22
CA THR A 29 19.05 20.15 0.22
C THR A 29 17.72 19.50 0.50
N PHE A 30 16.85 19.47 -0.49
CA PHE A 30 15.61 18.72 -0.47
C PHE A 30 15.72 17.54 -1.41
N GLY A 31 15.44 16.33 -0.94
CA GLY A 31 15.66 15.13 -1.73
C GLY A 31 14.68 14.01 -1.43
N GLY A 32 14.56 13.11 -2.41
CA GLY A 32 13.85 11.85 -2.31
C GLY A 32 14.81 10.69 -2.59
N ARG A 33 14.70 9.62 -1.81
CA ARG A 33 15.54 8.42 -1.96
C ARG A 33 14.70 7.15 -1.90
N LEU A 34 14.98 6.24 -2.83
CA LEU A 34 14.53 4.86 -2.81
C LEU A 34 15.70 3.96 -2.40
N THR A 35 15.52 3.16 -1.37
CA THR A 35 16.48 2.13 -0.95
C THR A 35 15.89 0.76 -1.17
N ILE A 36 16.63 -0.11 -1.85
CA ILE A 36 16.30 -1.51 -2.09
C ILE A 36 17.38 -2.36 -1.40
N SER A 37 17.01 -3.16 -0.40
CA SER A 37 17.91 -4.15 0.20
C SER A 37 17.84 -5.46 -0.58
N ILE A 38 18.99 -5.97 -0.99
CA ILE A 38 19.12 -7.26 -1.69
C ILE A 38 19.56 -8.34 -0.67
N PRO A 39 18.89 -9.51 -0.64
CA PRO A 39 19.31 -10.64 0.20
C PRO A 39 20.76 -11.05 -0.06
N ALA A 40 21.45 -11.52 0.97
CA ALA A 40 22.84 -11.98 0.88
C ALA A 40 22.99 -13.16 -0.12
N GLN A 41 21.93 -13.94 -0.31
CA GLN A 41 21.90 -15.07 -1.25
C GLN A 41 22.14 -14.67 -2.71
N ILE A 42 21.90 -13.41 -3.06
CA ILE A 42 22.09 -12.85 -4.42
C ILE A 42 23.33 -11.94 -4.47
N ALA A 43 23.62 -11.23 -3.38
CA ALA A 43 24.72 -10.26 -3.31
C ALA A 43 26.06 -10.83 -2.79
N GLY A 44 26.09 -12.10 -2.36
CA GLY A 44 27.23 -12.69 -1.66
C GLY A 44 27.19 -12.40 -0.15
N PRO A 45 28.30 -12.58 0.59
CA PRO A 45 28.31 -12.61 2.06
C PRO A 45 27.87 -11.31 2.77
N ASN A 46 27.62 -10.22 2.04
CA ASN A 46 27.16 -8.95 2.59
C ASN A 46 25.84 -8.52 1.93
N PRO A 47 24.77 -8.25 2.70
CA PRO A 47 23.58 -7.63 2.15
C PRO A 47 23.94 -6.23 1.61
N SER A 48 23.72 -6.01 0.31
CA SER A 48 23.93 -4.70 -0.31
C SER A 48 22.61 -3.91 -0.31
N ASN A 49 22.65 -2.70 0.23
CA ASN A 49 21.59 -1.72 0.06
C ASN A 49 21.90 -0.91 -1.20
N LEU A 50 21.03 -0.99 -2.19
CA LEU A 50 21.09 -0.10 -3.34
C LEU A 50 20.28 1.15 -3.03
N GLU A 51 20.91 2.31 -3.19
CA GLU A 51 20.29 3.61 -2.99
C GLU A 51 20.14 4.31 -4.33
N PHE A 52 18.92 4.74 -4.63
CA PHE A 52 18.58 5.48 -5.83
C PHE A 52 18.00 6.84 -5.45
N THR A 53 18.57 7.91 -5.99
CA THR A 53 18.05 9.26 -5.82
C THR A 53 16.85 9.46 -6.75
N LEU A 54 15.69 9.77 -6.17
CA LEU A 54 14.46 10.07 -6.94
C LEU A 54 14.51 11.50 -7.50
N PHE A 55 14.97 12.44 -6.68
CA PHE A 55 15.31 13.80 -7.06
C PHE A 55 16.17 14.42 -5.96
N GLU A 56 16.90 15.47 -6.30
CA GLU A 56 17.62 16.31 -5.36
C GLU A 56 17.57 17.76 -5.85
N GLU A 57 17.14 18.68 -4.98
CA GLU A 57 17.16 20.12 -5.20
C GLU A 57 18.02 20.77 -4.12
N ASN A 58 18.87 21.70 -4.54
CA ASN A 58 19.85 22.35 -3.68
C ASN A 58 19.66 23.86 -3.74
N LYS A 59 19.63 24.49 -2.56
CA LYS A 59 19.66 25.94 -2.40
C LYS A 59 20.87 26.32 -1.57
N GLU A 60 21.73 27.12 -2.17
CA GLU A 60 22.86 27.75 -1.50
C GLU A 60 22.44 29.15 -1.05
N PHE A 61 22.89 29.57 0.12
CA PHE A 61 22.53 30.84 0.72
C PHE A 61 23.77 31.71 0.89
N GLY A 62 23.62 32.98 0.53
CA GLY A 62 24.61 34.02 0.76
C GLY A 62 24.54 34.59 2.17
N HIS A 63 25.43 35.55 2.45
CA HIS A 63 25.46 36.24 3.74
C HIS A 63 24.19 37.08 3.99
N ASP A 64 23.64 37.68 2.93
CA ASP A 64 22.49 38.59 3.00
C ASP A 64 21.16 37.87 3.22
N ASP A 65 21.12 36.55 3.05
CA ASP A 65 19.94 35.72 3.28
C ASP A 65 19.72 35.41 4.77
N ALA A 66 20.68 35.76 5.63
CA ALA A 66 20.63 35.49 7.06
C ALA A 66 20.14 36.69 7.86
N THR A 67 19.05 36.48 8.60
CA THR A 67 18.62 37.44 9.63
C THR A 67 19.31 37.10 10.95
N SER A 68 19.98 38.10 11.55
CA SER A 68 20.61 37.97 12.86
C SER A 68 19.72 38.63 13.92
N ASN A 69 19.48 37.93 15.02
CA ASN A 69 18.81 38.54 16.17
C ASN A 69 19.79 39.51 16.85
N LYS A 70 19.57 40.82 16.65
CA LYS A 70 20.51 41.88 17.07
C LYS A 70 20.57 42.11 18.59
N ASP A 71 19.69 41.46 19.35
CA ASP A 71 19.52 41.74 20.78
C ASP A 71 20.47 40.97 21.70
N ASP A 72 21.31 40.06 21.20
CA ASP A 72 22.27 39.31 22.03
C ASP A 72 23.64 39.11 21.34
N PRO A 73 24.65 39.94 21.61
CA PRO A 73 25.93 39.96 20.88
C PRO A 73 26.88 38.80 21.22
N VAL A 74 26.57 37.99 22.24
CA VAL A 74 27.48 36.92 22.72
C VAL A 74 27.22 35.58 22.02
N ASN A 75 25.98 35.33 21.56
CA ASN A 75 25.57 34.12 20.84
C ASN A 75 24.66 34.48 19.66
N GLY A 76 25.25 34.85 18.51
CA GLY A 76 24.50 35.17 17.31
C GLY A 76 23.75 33.95 16.78
N ILE A 77 22.42 33.97 16.85
CA ILE A 77 21.58 33.03 16.10
C ILE A 77 21.33 33.65 14.73
N TYR A 78 21.83 32.99 13.70
CA TYR A 78 21.53 33.31 12.31
C TYR A 78 20.36 32.45 11.85
N ILE A 79 19.31 33.09 11.37
CA ILE A 79 18.09 32.43 10.89
C ILE A 79 18.03 32.61 9.38
N VAL A 80 18.07 31.49 8.67
CA VAL A 80 17.98 31.46 7.21
C VAL A 80 16.72 30.71 6.79
N PRO A 81 15.70 31.40 6.27
CA PRO A 81 14.50 30.76 5.78
C PRO A 81 14.77 30.05 4.45
N PHE A 82 14.11 28.92 4.25
CA PHE A 82 14.10 28.21 2.98
C PHE A 82 12.69 27.79 2.61
N SER A 83 12.45 27.70 1.31
CA SER A 83 11.25 27.08 0.75
C SER A 83 11.64 26.09 -0.34
N PHE A 84 10.96 24.96 -0.38
CA PHE A 84 11.02 23.99 -1.48
C PHE A 84 9.60 23.63 -1.88
N ARG A 85 9.44 23.03 -3.05
CA ARG A 85 8.15 22.51 -3.49
C ARG A 85 8.30 21.04 -3.86
N PHE A 86 7.37 20.20 -3.40
CA PHE A 86 7.35 18.82 -3.85
C PHE A 86 7.13 18.77 -5.37
N PRO A 87 8.01 18.12 -6.15
CA PRO A 87 7.80 18.05 -7.57
C PRO A 87 6.56 17.20 -7.86
N SER A 88 5.64 17.72 -8.67
CA SER A 88 4.55 16.93 -9.25
C SER A 88 5.06 15.81 -10.15
N HIS A 89 6.25 16.00 -10.72
CA HIS A 89 6.79 15.21 -11.81
C HIS A 89 8.28 14.87 -11.61
N ALA A 90 8.65 13.59 -11.69
CA ALA A 90 10.03 13.12 -11.73
C ALA A 90 10.40 12.60 -13.13
N PRO A 91 11.64 12.82 -13.60
CA PRO A 91 12.10 12.25 -14.86
C PRO A 91 12.20 10.72 -14.75
N CYS A 92 11.63 10.01 -15.72
CA CYS A 92 11.72 8.56 -15.75
C CYS A 92 12.93 8.11 -16.58
N PHE A 93 13.76 7.21 -16.02
CA PHE A 93 14.95 6.67 -16.68
C PHE A 93 14.69 6.01 -18.04
N ARG A 94 13.44 5.58 -18.31
CA ARG A 94 13.07 4.89 -19.56
C ARG A 94 11.87 5.46 -20.31
N HIS A 95 11.09 6.39 -19.75
CA HIS A 95 9.81 6.81 -20.35
C HIS A 95 9.72 8.34 -20.46
N LYS A 96 9.12 8.84 -21.55
CA LYS A 96 9.00 10.29 -21.85
C LYS A 96 7.92 11.03 -21.04
N HIS A 97 7.19 10.34 -20.17
CA HIS A 97 6.10 10.92 -19.39
C HIS A 97 6.54 11.33 -17.99
N ALA A 98 6.05 12.48 -17.57
CA ALA A 98 6.27 13.09 -16.26
C ALA A 98 5.63 12.22 -15.17
N LEU A 99 6.39 11.90 -14.11
CA LEU A 99 6.02 10.82 -13.18
C LEU A 99 5.58 11.30 -11.80
N HIS A 100 4.57 10.66 -11.24
CA HIS A 100 4.20 10.85 -9.84
C HIS A 100 5.25 10.27 -8.89
N LEU A 101 5.63 11.03 -7.86
CA LEU A 101 6.53 10.56 -6.80
C LEU A 101 5.88 9.44 -5.96
N PRO A 102 6.62 8.38 -5.57
CA PRO A 102 6.10 7.33 -4.71
C PRO A 102 5.77 7.83 -3.29
N PRO A 103 4.74 7.30 -2.62
CA PRO A 103 4.47 7.68 -1.23
C PRO A 103 5.60 7.22 -0.30
N SER A 104 5.76 7.90 0.85
CA SER A 104 6.72 7.46 1.87
C SER A 104 6.34 6.09 2.42
N MET A 105 7.30 5.16 2.42
CA MET A 105 7.08 3.81 2.91
C MET A 105 8.36 3.11 3.34
N ASN A 106 8.15 2.02 4.07
CA ASN A 106 9.21 1.15 4.54
C ASN A 106 8.61 -0.25 4.70
N ILE A 107 8.76 -1.07 3.68
CA ILE A 107 8.23 -2.42 3.62
C ILE A 107 9.38 -3.39 3.80
N ARG A 108 9.19 -4.43 4.62
CA ARG A 108 10.19 -5.47 4.90
C ARG A 108 9.55 -6.84 4.77
N GLU A 109 10.15 -7.69 3.95
CA GLU A 109 9.79 -9.10 3.83
C GLU A 109 11.08 -9.93 3.83
N ALA A 110 11.24 -10.78 4.83
CA ALA A 110 12.47 -11.53 5.08
C ALA A 110 13.73 -10.63 5.03
N GLU A 111 14.69 -10.91 4.14
CA GLU A 111 15.92 -10.13 3.95
C GLU A 111 15.75 -8.94 2.98
N SER A 112 14.54 -8.72 2.45
CA SER A 112 14.26 -7.70 1.45
C SER A 112 13.56 -6.51 2.05
N ARG A 113 13.95 -5.32 1.60
CA ARG A 113 13.37 -4.07 2.07
C ARG A 113 13.24 -3.09 0.92
N ILE A 114 12.08 -2.47 0.83
CA ILE A 114 11.82 -1.32 -0.04
C ILE A 114 11.52 -0.13 0.85
N ARG A 115 12.31 0.93 0.76
CA ARG A 115 12.15 2.14 1.56
C ARG A 115 12.13 3.36 0.66
N VAL A 116 11.11 4.20 0.79
CA VAL A 116 11.00 5.49 0.12
C VAL A 116 11.00 6.58 1.19
N GLU A 117 11.98 7.47 1.12
CA GLU A 117 12.16 8.56 2.08
C GLU A 117 12.27 9.90 1.37
N TYR A 118 11.67 10.92 1.97
CA TYR A 118 11.88 12.31 1.59
C TYR A 118 12.50 13.04 2.76
N TYR A 119 13.39 13.97 2.48
CA TYR A 119 14.16 14.64 3.52
C TYR A 119 14.57 16.04 3.11
N VAL A 120 14.76 16.88 4.12
CA VAL A 120 15.49 18.15 4.00
C VAL A 120 16.76 18.06 4.83
N VAL A 121 17.89 18.42 4.25
CA VAL A 121 19.18 18.53 4.92
C VAL A 121 19.59 19.99 4.96
N GLY A 122 19.81 20.54 6.15
CA GLY A 122 20.57 21.78 6.31
C GLY A 122 22.03 21.45 6.52
N ALA A 123 22.93 22.05 5.74
CA ALA A 123 24.36 21.86 5.83
C ALA A 123 25.09 23.21 5.96
N VAL A 124 26.03 23.28 6.89
CA VAL A 124 26.91 24.44 7.09
C VAL A 124 28.35 23.98 6.94
N ASP A 125 29.07 24.52 5.97
CA ASP A 125 30.50 24.33 5.86
C ASP A 125 31.23 25.46 6.56
N ARG A 126 32.07 25.10 7.53
CA ARG A 126 32.97 26.01 8.22
C ARG A 126 34.40 25.72 7.82
N GLN A 127 35.09 26.72 7.30
CA GLN A 127 36.53 26.63 7.06
C GLN A 127 37.27 26.62 8.41
N ILE A 128 38.16 25.64 8.62
CA ILE A 128 38.93 25.50 9.86
C ILE A 128 40.34 26.08 9.66
N PHE A 129 41.10 25.54 8.71
CA PHE A 129 42.47 25.96 8.45
C PHE A 129 42.86 25.65 7.00
N GLY A 130 43.22 26.68 6.23
CA GLY A 130 43.52 26.51 4.79
C GLY A 130 42.34 25.85 4.05
N PRO A 131 42.55 24.81 3.23
CA PRO A 131 41.48 24.14 2.49
C PRO A 131 40.63 23.17 3.34
N LEU A 132 40.96 22.97 4.62
CA LEU A 132 40.21 22.06 5.49
C LEU A 132 38.91 22.71 5.95
N SER A 133 37.78 22.14 5.54
CA SER A 133 36.44 22.52 5.99
C SER A 133 35.81 21.42 6.82
N LYS A 134 34.92 21.81 7.75
CA LYS A 134 34.06 20.91 8.50
C LYS A 134 32.61 21.23 8.18
N THR A 135 31.92 20.23 7.63
CA THR A 135 30.49 20.30 7.37
C THR A 135 29.70 19.81 8.58
N THR A 136 28.77 20.63 9.07
CA THR A 136 27.74 20.18 10.02
C THR A 136 26.43 20.01 9.28
N ARG A 137 25.75 18.89 9.46
CA ARG A 137 24.48 18.58 8.77
C ARG A 137 23.38 18.23 9.76
N VAL A 138 22.16 18.69 9.48
CA VAL A 138 20.94 18.32 10.19
C VAL A 138 19.95 17.79 9.17
N VAL A 139 19.38 16.61 9.42
CA VAL A 139 18.42 15.97 8.52
C VAL A 139 17.04 15.95 9.16
N LYS A 140 16.03 16.38 8.40
CA LYS A 140 14.62 16.27 8.77
C LYS A 140 13.91 15.37 7.76
N ALA A 141 13.41 14.23 8.23
CA ALA A 141 12.58 13.35 7.41
C ALA A 141 11.19 13.96 7.21
N LEU A 142 10.66 13.83 6.00
CA LEU A 142 9.34 14.27 5.58
C LEU A 142 8.47 13.06 5.25
N LYS A 143 7.18 13.14 5.57
CA LYS A 143 6.18 12.15 5.15
C LYS A 143 5.47 12.70 3.91
N PHE A 144 5.51 11.94 2.83
CA PHE A 144 4.83 12.26 1.57
C PHE A 144 3.75 11.22 1.30
N CYS A 145 2.58 11.67 0.88
CA CYS A 145 1.51 10.83 0.36
C CYS A 145 1.19 11.27 -1.06
N ASN A 146 0.89 10.31 -1.92
CA ASN A 146 0.44 10.61 -3.26
C ASN A 146 -0.93 9.98 -3.46
N ASN A 147 -1.93 10.84 -3.63
CA ASN A 147 -3.32 10.46 -3.83
C ASN A 147 -3.75 10.66 -5.28
N ALA A 148 -2.80 10.77 -6.21
CA ALA A 148 -3.10 10.92 -7.63
C ALA A 148 -4.06 9.79 -8.06
N PRO A 149 -5.21 10.12 -8.66
CA PRO A 149 -6.17 9.13 -9.10
C PRO A 149 -5.49 8.24 -10.12
N ILE A 150 -5.47 6.93 -9.85
CA ILE A 150 -5.00 5.96 -10.83
C ILE A 150 -6.05 5.93 -11.94
N ASN A 151 -5.70 6.51 -13.09
CA ASN A 151 -6.46 6.38 -14.34
C ASN A 151 -6.35 4.94 -14.85
N ARG A 152 -6.96 3.99 -14.15
CA ARG A 152 -7.28 2.69 -14.69
C ARG A 152 -8.78 2.64 -14.89
N SER A 153 -9.18 2.39 -16.14
CA SER A 153 -10.53 1.89 -16.40
C SER A 153 -10.72 0.64 -15.53
N PRO A 154 -11.72 0.60 -14.64
CA PRO A 154 -12.00 -0.58 -13.85
C PRO A 154 -12.21 -1.76 -14.79
N VAL A 155 -11.54 -2.88 -14.51
CA VAL A 155 -11.82 -4.13 -15.21
C VAL A 155 -13.29 -4.47 -14.91
N LEU A 156 -14.08 -4.62 -15.97
CA LEU A 156 -15.55 -4.73 -15.98
C LEU A 156 -16.10 -6.03 -15.37
N GLN A 157 -15.37 -6.70 -14.49
CA GLN A 157 -15.80 -7.95 -13.85
C GLN A 157 -15.84 -7.80 -12.33
N PRO A 158 -16.85 -7.08 -11.80
CA PRO A 158 -17.05 -6.92 -10.35
C PRO A 158 -17.48 -8.22 -9.65
N ASN A 159 -17.77 -9.26 -10.44
CA ASN A 159 -18.28 -10.54 -9.97
C ASN A 159 -17.26 -11.63 -10.32
N ALA A 160 -16.69 -12.26 -9.31
CA ALA A 160 -15.99 -13.52 -9.49
C ALA A 160 -16.83 -14.63 -8.88
N SER A 161 -17.09 -15.68 -9.65
CA SER A 161 -17.83 -16.84 -9.18
C SER A 161 -17.03 -18.13 -9.35
N LEU A 162 -16.98 -18.95 -8.30
CA LEU A 162 -16.37 -20.28 -8.36
C LEU A 162 -17.40 -21.37 -8.09
N PRO A 163 -17.49 -22.39 -8.97
CA PRO A 163 -18.23 -23.60 -8.67
C PRO A 163 -17.40 -24.51 -7.75
N LEU A 164 -18.06 -25.02 -6.71
CA LEU A 164 -17.60 -26.03 -5.77
C LEU A 164 -18.39 -27.32 -6.05
N ILE A 165 -17.69 -28.36 -6.48
CA ILE A 165 -18.29 -29.67 -6.71
C ILE A 165 -18.06 -30.50 -5.44
N LEU A 166 -19.12 -30.76 -4.68
CA LEU A 166 -19.06 -31.67 -3.54
C LEU A 166 -19.23 -33.10 -4.05
N ARG A 167 -18.16 -33.91 -3.93
CA ARG A 167 -18.25 -35.36 -4.16
C ARG A 167 -18.57 -36.05 -2.84
N GLN A 168 -19.68 -36.77 -2.81
CA GLN A 168 -20.06 -37.62 -1.68
C GLN A 168 -18.98 -38.70 -1.49
N LYS A 169 -18.47 -38.85 -0.26
CA LYS A 169 -17.34 -39.75 0.06
C LYS A 169 -17.74 -41.23 0.02
N ASP A 170 -19.03 -41.54 0.01
CA ASP A 170 -19.50 -42.92 -0.01
C ASP A 170 -19.54 -43.45 -1.44
N GLY A 171 -18.45 -44.12 -1.83
CA GLY A 171 -18.38 -45.01 -2.98
C GLY A 171 -19.23 -46.29 -2.80
N SER A 172 -20.46 -46.14 -2.31
CA SER A 172 -21.39 -47.23 -2.01
C SER A 172 -22.81 -46.73 -2.21
N GLY A 173 -23.19 -46.65 -3.48
CA GLY A 173 -24.50 -46.18 -3.90
C GLY A 173 -24.37 -45.48 -5.22
N ARG A 174 -24.44 -46.22 -6.32
CA ARG A 174 -24.92 -45.63 -7.56
C ARG A 174 -26.26 -44.98 -7.20
N LEU A 175 -26.34 -43.65 -7.22
CA LEU A 175 -27.61 -43.01 -7.53
C LEU A 175 -28.04 -43.68 -8.83
N GLU A 176 -29.19 -44.35 -8.80
CA GLU A 176 -29.74 -45.04 -9.95
C GLU A 176 -29.61 -44.16 -11.18
N ASP A 177 -29.31 -44.79 -12.33
CA ASP A 177 -29.34 -44.12 -13.63
C ASP A 177 -30.56 -43.21 -13.66
N GLY A 178 -30.32 -41.91 -13.84
CA GLY A 178 -31.40 -40.97 -14.04
C GLY A 178 -32.31 -41.54 -15.13
N ILE A 179 -33.61 -41.56 -14.84
CA ILE A 179 -34.62 -41.90 -15.83
C ILE A 179 -34.29 -41.07 -17.08
N ASP A 180 -34.05 -41.77 -18.19
CA ASP A 180 -33.72 -41.23 -19.52
C ASP A 180 -32.36 -40.54 -19.71
N GLY A 181 -31.25 -41.26 -19.50
CA GLY A 181 -29.98 -41.00 -20.21
C GLY A 181 -29.28 -39.67 -19.91
N LEU A 182 -29.75 -38.94 -18.89
CA LEU A 182 -29.13 -37.72 -18.39
C LEU A 182 -28.04 -38.10 -17.38
N PRO A 183 -26.84 -37.50 -17.45
CA PRO A 183 -25.78 -37.79 -16.50
C PRO A 183 -26.23 -37.45 -15.07
N ALA A 184 -25.84 -38.29 -14.10
CA ALA A 184 -26.13 -38.08 -12.69
C ALA A 184 -25.74 -36.65 -12.27
N TYR A 185 -26.74 -35.84 -11.92
CA TYR A 185 -26.55 -34.45 -11.51
C TYR A 185 -25.69 -34.41 -10.24
N THR A 186 -24.50 -33.84 -10.33
CA THR A 186 -23.67 -33.59 -9.15
C THR A 186 -23.98 -32.20 -8.64
N PRO A 187 -24.54 -32.04 -7.43
CA PRO A 187 -24.91 -30.72 -6.92
C PRO A 187 -23.65 -29.84 -6.79
N SER A 188 -23.68 -28.68 -7.43
CA SER A 188 -22.60 -27.70 -7.38
C SER A 188 -23.00 -26.51 -6.53
N ILE A 189 -22.21 -26.20 -5.51
CA ILE A 189 -22.33 -24.94 -4.77
C ILE A 189 -21.63 -23.87 -5.58
N ARG A 190 -22.21 -22.68 -5.74
CA ARG A 190 -21.53 -21.56 -6.38
C ARG A 190 -21.29 -20.46 -5.36
N VAL A 191 -20.04 -20.04 -5.27
CA VAL A 191 -19.62 -18.93 -4.43
C VAL A 191 -19.43 -17.71 -5.30
N GLU A 192 -20.05 -16.59 -4.96
CA GLU A 192 -19.91 -15.32 -5.65
C GLU A 192 -19.45 -14.21 -4.70
N ALA A 193 -18.43 -13.47 -5.11
CA ALA A 193 -17.97 -12.27 -4.42
C ALA A 193 -18.44 -11.04 -5.18
N LEU A 194 -19.09 -10.12 -4.48
CA LEU A 194 -19.51 -8.82 -5.00
C LEU A 194 -18.67 -7.72 -4.37
N LEU A 195 -17.98 -6.98 -5.24
CA LEU A 195 -17.25 -5.77 -4.91
C LEU A 195 -18.04 -4.54 -5.40
N PRO A 196 -17.70 -3.33 -4.89
CA PRO A 196 -18.14 -2.10 -5.52
C PRO A 196 -17.83 -2.11 -7.03
N ASN A 197 -18.64 -1.41 -7.82
CA ASN A 197 -18.34 -1.16 -9.23
C ASN A 197 -18.17 0.36 -9.43
N PRO A 198 -16.95 0.87 -9.68
CA PRO A 198 -15.68 0.15 -9.86
C PRO A 198 -15.16 -0.55 -8.58
N PRO A 199 -14.28 -1.57 -8.66
CA PRO A 199 -13.74 -2.30 -7.51
C PRO A 199 -12.72 -1.46 -6.72
N VAL A 200 -13.20 -0.34 -6.18
CA VAL A 200 -12.46 0.66 -5.41
C VAL A 200 -12.85 0.51 -3.95
N LEU A 201 -11.84 0.40 -3.09
CA LEU A 201 -11.99 0.31 -1.65
C LEU A 201 -11.33 1.53 -0.99
N PHE A 202 -12.00 2.08 0.02
CA PHE A 202 -11.56 3.28 0.72
C PHE A 202 -10.90 2.93 2.05
N ARG A 203 -9.77 3.60 2.31
CA ARG A 203 -9.04 3.47 3.58
C ARG A 203 -9.83 4.07 4.73
N GLY A 204 -9.71 3.47 5.91
CA GLY A 204 -10.33 3.96 7.14
C GLY A 204 -11.86 3.85 7.20
N GLN A 205 -12.51 3.43 6.11
CA GLN A 205 -13.97 3.28 6.00
C GLN A 205 -14.37 1.80 5.85
N ALA A 206 -15.64 1.53 6.18
CA ALA A 206 -16.25 0.22 5.92
C ALA A 206 -16.50 0.09 4.42
N ASN A 207 -16.00 -1.00 3.82
CA ASN A 207 -16.18 -1.26 2.40
C ASN A 207 -17.27 -2.32 2.20
N PRO A 208 -18.22 -2.11 1.26
CA PRO A 208 -19.36 -3.00 1.09
C PRO A 208 -18.96 -4.22 0.24
N ILE A 209 -18.16 -5.12 0.83
CA ILE A 209 -17.83 -6.42 0.25
C ILE A 209 -18.94 -7.40 0.66
N LYS A 210 -19.56 -8.04 -0.34
CA LYS A 210 -20.59 -9.06 -0.09
C LYS A 210 -20.16 -10.40 -0.65
N PHE A 211 -20.58 -11.45 0.03
CA PHE A 211 -20.40 -12.82 -0.37
C PHE A 211 -21.77 -13.47 -0.52
N ILE A 212 -21.98 -14.19 -1.62
CA ILE A 212 -23.21 -14.91 -1.89
C ILE A 212 -22.86 -16.38 -2.11
N LEU A 213 -23.44 -17.23 -1.28
CA LEU A 213 -23.43 -18.67 -1.46
C LEU A 213 -24.73 -19.08 -2.14
N HIS A 214 -24.60 -19.63 -3.33
CA HIS A 214 -25.69 -20.27 -4.07
C HIS A 214 -25.61 -21.78 -3.83
N THR A 215 -26.62 -22.31 -3.18
CA THR A 215 -26.70 -23.71 -2.74
C THR A 215 -27.91 -24.36 -3.41
N PRO A 216 -27.72 -25.51 -4.09
CA PRO A 216 -28.83 -26.27 -4.64
C PRO A 216 -29.84 -26.69 -3.55
N PRO A 217 -31.15 -26.67 -3.82
CA PRO A 217 -32.19 -26.93 -2.84
C PRO A 217 -32.08 -28.32 -2.18
N GLU A 218 -31.50 -29.30 -2.86
CA GLU A 218 -31.39 -30.69 -2.37
C GLU A 218 -30.44 -30.84 -1.17
N ILE A 219 -29.55 -29.86 -1.00
CA ILE A 219 -28.46 -29.86 -0.01
C ILE A 219 -28.53 -28.66 0.95
N VAL A 220 -29.54 -27.80 0.84
CA VAL A 220 -29.90 -26.82 1.86
C VAL A 220 -30.14 -27.54 3.19
N ASP A 221 -29.79 -26.90 4.31
CA ASP A 221 -29.78 -27.43 5.69
C ASP A 221 -28.79 -28.57 5.99
N LYS A 222 -28.15 -29.15 4.96
CA LYS A 222 -27.12 -30.19 5.12
C LYS A 222 -25.71 -29.62 5.11
N ILE A 223 -25.56 -28.35 4.75
CA ILE A 223 -24.29 -27.67 4.56
C ILE A 223 -24.06 -26.65 5.66
N PHE A 224 -22.80 -26.55 6.08
CA PHE A 224 -22.38 -25.59 7.09
C PHE A 224 -21.20 -24.76 6.58
N ILE A 225 -21.29 -23.45 6.76
CA ILE A 225 -20.12 -22.58 6.62
C ILE A 225 -19.28 -22.74 7.88
N ARG A 226 -18.02 -23.14 7.67
CA ARG A 226 -17.05 -23.37 8.75
C ARG A 226 -16.11 -22.21 8.94
N THR A 227 -15.67 -21.63 7.83
CA THR A 227 -14.81 -20.45 7.83
C THR A 227 -15.16 -19.58 6.65
N ALA A 228 -15.08 -18.26 6.81
CA ALA A 228 -15.00 -17.34 5.70
C ALA A 228 -13.97 -16.25 6.03
N ASN A 229 -13.00 -16.08 5.14
CA ASN A 229 -11.88 -15.17 5.32
C ASN A 229 -11.79 -14.22 4.15
N ILE A 230 -11.55 -12.95 4.45
CA ILE A 230 -11.19 -11.92 3.48
C ILE A 230 -9.72 -11.59 3.72
N ILE A 231 -8.86 -11.95 2.76
CA ILE A 231 -7.41 -11.77 2.83
C ILE A 231 -7.02 -10.77 1.74
N PHE A 232 -6.39 -9.68 2.13
CA PHE A 232 -5.82 -8.73 1.19
C PHE A 232 -4.38 -9.12 0.87
N LYS A 233 -4.06 -9.20 -0.42
CA LYS A 233 -2.70 -9.42 -0.92
C LYS A 233 -2.22 -8.13 -1.53
N THR A 234 -1.11 -7.59 -1.02
CA THR A 234 -0.48 -6.37 -1.54
C THR A 234 0.82 -6.75 -2.21
N SER A 235 0.99 -6.33 -3.45
CA SER A 235 2.23 -6.51 -4.19
C SER A 235 2.89 -5.16 -4.43
N THR A 236 4.07 -4.97 -3.88
CA THR A 236 4.90 -3.78 -4.13
C THR A 236 6.07 -4.17 -5.01
N ALA A 237 6.09 -3.62 -6.23
CA ALA A 237 7.17 -3.81 -7.19
C ALA A 237 7.92 -2.48 -7.40
N THR A 238 9.24 -2.54 -7.46
CA THR A 238 10.10 -1.40 -7.81
C THR A 238 11.00 -1.79 -8.97
N VAL A 239 11.14 -0.89 -9.94
CA VAL A 239 11.98 -1.07 -11.12
C VAL A 239 12.85 0.18 -11.27
N VAL A 240 14.13 0.08 -10.97
CA VAL A 240 15.08 1.17 -11.20
C VAL A 240 16.28 0.63 -11.95
N GLU A 241 16.60 1.25 -13.08
CA GLU A 241 17.66 0.81 -14.00
C GLU A 241 17.50 -0.65 -14.44
N SER A 242 18.39 -1.55 -14.01
CA SER A 242 18.35 -3.00 -14.26
C SER A 242 17.84 -3.80 -13.06
N VAL A 243 17.53 -3.14 -11.94
CA VAL A 243 17.15 -3.78 -10.68
C VAL A 243 15.63 -3.78 -10.55
N THR A 244 15.06 -4.99 -10.53
CA THR A 244 13.65 -5.20 -10.22
C THR A 244 13.53 -5.91 -8.88
N ARG A 245 12.68 -5.38 -7.99
CA ARG A 245 12.35 -6.02 -6.72
C ARG A 245 10.84 -6.06 -6.55
N ARG A 246 10.35 -7.18 -6.03
CA ARG A 246 8.96 -7.36 -5.63
C ARG A 246 8.93 -7.83 -4.18
N VAL A 247 7.99 -7.29 -3.43
CA VAL A 247 7.66 -7.65 -2.05
C VAL A 247 6.17 -7.85 -1.98
N ASP A 248 5.74 -9.00 -1.46
CA ASP A 248 4.33 -9.37 -1.38
C ASP A 248 3.92 -9.48 0.11
N GLU A 249 2.91 -8.73 0.52
CA GLU A 249 2.39 -8.74 1.89
C GLU A 249 0.97 -9.30 1.91
N GLN A 250 0.64 -10.07 2.94
CA GLN A 250 -0.71 -10.55 3.19
C GLN A 250 -1.27 -9.93 4.46
N PHE A 251 -2.50 -9.46 4.38
CA PHE A 251 -3.20 -8.82 5.48
C PHE A 251 -4.58 -9.47 5.65
N LEU A 252 -4.85 -10.02 6.83
CA LEU A 252 -6.17 -10.57 7.14
C LEU A 252 -7.15 -9.42 7.39
N GLY A 253 -8.10 -9.22 6.47
CA GLY A 253 -9.13 -8.19 6.55
C GLY A 253 -10.25 -8.56 7.52
N ALA A 254 -10.88 -9.70 7.27
CA ALA A 254 -11.96 -10.22 8.10
C ALA A 254 -11.88 -11.75 8.16
N ASN A 255 -12.38 -12.29 9.25
CA ASN A 255 -12.45 -13.71 9.56
C ASN A 255 -13.78 -13.93 10.28
N THR A 256 -14.51 -14.95 9.84
CA THR A 256 -15.50 -15.62 10.66
C THR A 256 -15.18 -17.11 10.69
N SER A 257 -15.28 -17.71 11.87
CA SER A 257 -15.10 -19.14 12.07
C SER A 257 -16.19 -19.64 13.00
N GLY A 258 -16.81 -20.76 12.66
CA GLY A 258 -17.96 -21.26 13.40
C GLY A 258 -18.59 -22.45 12.69
N THR A 259 -19.84 -22.74 13.05
CA THR A 259 -20.66 -23.75 12.37
C THR A 259 -21.99 -23.10 12.06
N PHE A 260 -22.07 -22.43 10.91
CA PHE A 260 -23.26 -21.70 10.50
C PHE A 260 -24.06 -22.55 9.51
N PRO A 261 -25.29 -22.95 9.83
CA PRO A 261 -26.12 -23.70 8.90
C PRO A 261 -26.45 -22.83 7.67
N VAL A 262 -26.47 -23.46 6.49
CA VAL A 262 -26.96 -22.84 5.27
C VAL A 262 -28.44 -23.19 5.13
N ASP A 263 -29.29 -22.25 5.56
CA ASP A 263 -30.75 -22.40 5.67
C ASP A 263 -31.53 -21.96 4.42
N SER A 264 -30.81 -21.50 3.40
CA SER A 264 -31.39 -20.92 2.19
C SER A 264 -30.54 -21.25 0.97
N GLU A 265 -31.21 -21.34 -0.18
CA GLU A 265 -30.53 -21.49 -1.48
C GLU A 265 -29.57 -20.34 -1.78
N ARG A 266 -29.85 -19.15 -1.21
CA ARG A 266 -29.05 -17.94 -1.40
C ARG A 266 -28.75 -17.30 -0.06
N LEU A 267 -27.60 -17.67 0.51
CA LEU A 267 -27.10 -17.06 1.74
C LEU A 267 -26.18 -15.89 1.40
N VAL A 268 -26.46 -14.72 1.97
CA VAL A 268 -25.66 -13.50 1.78
C VAL A 268 -24.92 -13.17 3.07
N LEU A 269 -23.59 -13.09 3.00
CA LEU A 269 -22.75 -12.55 4.07
C LEU A 269 -22.29 -11.15 3.65
N ASP A 270 -22.66 -10.14 4.43
CA ASP A 270 -22.37 -8.74 4.15
C ASP A 270 -21.51 -8.09 5.23
N SER A 271 -21.24 -6.79 5.11
CA SER A 271 -20.45 -6.01 6.07
C SER A 271 -20.92 -6.13 7.52
N GLY A 272 -22.22 -6.37 7.77
CA GLY A 272 -22.79 -6.53 9.11
C GLY A 272 -22.63 -7.94 9.69
N THR A 273 -22.33 -8.92 8.84
CA THR A 273 -22.15 -10.33 9.22
C THR A 273 -20.75 -10.61 9.78
N TRP A 274 -19.78 -9.73 9.48
CA TRP A 274 -18.41 -9.87 10.00
C TRP A 274 -18.30 -9.30 11.41
N GLU A 275 -17.79 -10.09 12.37
CA GLU A 275 -17.66 -9.71 13.79
C GLU A 275 -16.84 -8.41 14.03
N ARG A 276 -16.05 -8.00 13.05
CA ARG A 276 -15.32 -6.73 13.05
C ARG A 276 -15.50 -6.03 11.70
N VAL A 277 -16.24 -4.92 11.71
CA VAL A 277 -16.29 -4.00 10.57
C VAL A 277 -14.88 -3.49 10.30
N PHE A 278 -14.30 -3.95 9.20
CA PHE A 278 -12.91 -3.69 8.87
C PHE A 278 -12.73 -2.25 8.39
N ARG A 279 -11.89 -1.48 9.10
CA ARG A 279 -11.31 -0.24 8.57
C ARG A 279 -10.05 -0.60 7.81
N LEU A 280 -10.11 -0.52 6.48
CA LEU A 280 -9.00 -0.80 5.59
C LEU A 280 -7.80 0.10 5.90
N ASN A 281 -6.73 -0.48 6.45
CA ASN A 281 -5.48 0.25 6.75
C ASN A 281 -4.32 -0.22 5.86
N LEU A 282 -4.62 -0.48 4.59
CA LEU A 282 -3.61 -0.74 3.58
C LEU A 282 -3.12 0.58 2.99
N LYS A 283 -1.95 0.54 2.34
CA LYS A 283 -1.49 1.68 1.55
C LYS A 283 -2.41 1.87 0.33
N PRO A 284 -2.59 3.11 -0.16
CA PRO A 284 -3.26 3.32 -1.44
C PRO A 284 -2.52 2.59 -2.55
N SER A 285 -3.28 2.12 -3.54
CA SER A 285 -2.74 1.72 -4.82
C SER A 285 -1.92 2.85 -5.40
N PHE A 286 -0.78 2.51 -6.00
CA PHE A 286 0.12 3.50 -6.56
C PHE A 286 0.79 2.94 -7.81
N GLU A 287 1.00 3.78 -8.82
CA GLU A 287 1.69 3.37 -10.04
C GLU A 287 2.54 4.51 -10.58
N SER A 288 3.81 4.17 -10.83
CA SER A 288 4.83 5.04 -11.39
C SER A 288 5.85 4.16 -12.12
N CYS A 289 6.76 4.74 -12.89
CA CYS A 289 7.79 3.96 -13.58
C CYS A 289 8.86 3.38 -12.66
N VAL A 290 9.05 3.94 -11.46
CA VAL A 290 10.01 3.40 -10.48
C VAL A 290 9.36 2.40 -9.53
N MET A 291 8.04 2.48 -9.37
CA MET A 291 7.33 1.75 -8.33
C MET A 291 5.84 1.57 -8.62
N GLN A 292 5.32 0.38 -8.27
CA GLN A 292 3.92 -0.01 -8.39
C GLN A 292 3.46 -0.74 -7.11
N ILE A 293 2.30 -0.36 -6.58
CA ILE A 293 1.57 -1.04 -5.50
C ILE A 293 0.24 -1.52 -6.07
N LYS A 294 0.04 -2.83 -6.10
CA LYS A 294 -1.23 -3.46 -6.47
C LYS A 294 -1.82 -4.18 -5.27
N HIS A 295 -3.15 -4.26 -5.25
CA HIS A 295 -3.86 -5.05 -4.26
C HIS A 295 -4.81 -6.03 -4.95
N SER A 296 -4.97 -7.17 -4.32
CA SER A 296 -6.03 -8.12 -4.63
C SER A 296 -6.68 -8.60 -3.34
N VAL A 297 -7.96 -8.94 -3.44
CA VAL A 297 -8.75 -9.51 -2.34
C VAL A 297 -8.95 -10.97 -2.66
N GLU A 298 -8.43 -11.82 -1.78
CA GLU A 298 -8.73 -13.24 -1.74
C GLU A 298 -9.85 -13.49 -0.74
N ILE A 299 -10.95 -14.06 -1.23
CA ILE A 299 -12.05 -14.52 -0.38
C ILE A 299 -11.94 -16.03 -0.31
N LYS A 300 -11.70 -16.58 0.87
CA LYS A 300 -11.53 -18.00 1.12
C LYS A 300 -12.62 -18.52 2.03
N VAL A 301 -13.39 -19.50 1.57
CA VAL A 301 -14.52 -20.08 2.33
C VAL A 301 -14.32 -21.57 2.50
N GLY A 302 -14.52 -22.03 3.73
CA GLY A 302 -14.53 -23.43 4.11
C GLY A 302 -15.94 -23.90 4.39
N ILE A 303 -16.38 -24.96 3.70
CA ILE A 303 -17.73 -25.51 3.74
C ILE A 303 -17.66 -26.99 4.10
N SER A 304 -18.56 -27.48 4.94
CA SER A 304 -18.70 -28.92 5.25
C SER A 304 -20.13 -29.42 5.01
N MET A 305 -20.27 -30.72 4.74
CA MET A 305 -21.55 -31.41 4.89
C MET A 305 -21.67 -31.88 6.35
N GLY A 306 -22.74 -31.50 7.04
CA GLY A 306 -22.90 -31.79 8.46
C GLY A 306 -21.96 -30.97 9.34
N SER A 307 -22.27 -30.96 10.64
CA SER A 307 -21.49 -30.26 11.67
C SER A 307 -20.13 -30.90 11.97
N GLU A 308 -19.95 -32.18 11.65
CA GLU A 308 -18.69 -32.93 11.87
C GLU A 308 -18.02 -33.40 10.57
N GLY A 309 -18.53 -32.99 9.41
CA GLY A 309 -17.96 -33.40 8.14
C GLY A 309 -16.62 -32.73 7.83
N SER A 310 -15.90 -33.33 6.87
CA SER A 310 -14.69 -32.73 6.30
C SER A 310 -14.96 -31.34 5.72
N ILE A 311 -14.00 -30.42 5.92
CA ILE A 311 -14.07 -29.06 5.40
C ILE A 311 -13.44 -29.00 4.02
N TYR A 312 -14.20 -28.53 3.04
CA TYR A 312 -13.77 -28.23 1.68
C TYR A 312 -13.53 -26.73 1.55
N TYR A 313 -12.39 -26.33 0.99
CA TYR A 313 -12.05 -24.92 0.82
C TYR A 313 -12.16 -24.51 -0.64
N THR A 314 -12.70 -23.32 -0.87
CA THR A 314 -12.60 -22.60 -2.14
C THR A 314 -12.06 -21.20 -1.90
N SER A 315 -11.46 -20.61 -2.93
CA SER A 315 -10.98 -19.24 -2.89
C SER A 315 -11.18 -18.53 -4.21
N SER A 316 -11.55 -17.25 -4.14
CA SER A 316 -11.61 -16.33 -5.28
C SER A 316 -10.62 -15.20 -5.08
N LEU A 317 -9.94 -14.76 -6.13
CA LEU A 317 -9.02 -13.63 -6.10
C LEU A 317 -9.48 -12.56 -7.08
N LEU A 318 -9.63 -11.33 -6.59
CA LEU A 318 -10.04 -10.18 -7.41
C LEU A 318 -9.07 -9.01 -7.21
N ASP A 319 -8.67 -8.37 -8.30
CA ASP A 319 -7.87 -7.14 -8.23
C ASP A 319 -8.75 -5.97 -7.78
N VAL A 320 -8.21 -5.16 -6.85
CA VAL A 320 -8.92 -4.00 -6.31
C VAL A 320 -8.02 -2.77 -6.30
N LEU A 321 -8.65 -1.61 -6.41
CA LEU A 321 -7.98 -0.33 -6.21
C LEU A 321 -8.21 0.12 -4.76
N ILE A 322 -7.15 0.48 -4.06
CA ILE A 322 -7.26 1.07 -2.71
C ILE A 322 -6.98 2.56 -2.81
N THR A 323 -7.87 3.39 -2.29
CA THR A 323 -7.72 4.85 -2.34
C THR A 323 -8.04 5.48 -0.98
N ASP A 324 -7.60 6.72 -0.79
CA ASP A 324 -8.09 7.52 0.32
C ASP A 324 -9.56 7.92 0.06
N PRO A 325 -10.38 8.06 1.11
CA PRO A 325 -11.76 8.48 0.94
C PRO A 325 -11.82 9.86 0.27
N PRO A 326 -12.86 10.12 -0.54
CA PRO A 326 -13.08 11.45 -1.09
C PRO A 326 -13.19 12.47 0.06
N PRO A 327 -12.78 13.73 -0.16
CA PRO A 327 -12.98 14.78 0.83
C PRO A 327 -14.47 14.85 1.19
N ALA A 328 -14.76 14.97 2.48
CA ALA A 328 -16.11 15.26 2.93
C ALA A 328 -16.46 16.67 2.44
N TYR A 329 -17.28 16.76 1.41
CA TYR A 329 -17.94 18.03 1.11
C TYR A 329 -18.97 18.22 2.22
N GLU A 330 -18.87 19.31 2.96
CA GLU A 330 -20.01 19.78 3.74
C GLU A 330 -21.13 20.01 2.74
N ASP A 331 -22.26 19.32 2.92
CA ASP A 331 -23.45 19.58 2.15
C ASP A 331 -23.76 21.08 2.30
N ALA A 332 -23.63 21.82 1.21
CA ALA A 332 -24.04 23.21 1.16
C ALA A 332 -25.56 23.23 1.36
N GLU A 333 -25.99 23.47 2.59
CA GLU A 333 -27.34 23.94 2.91
C GLU A 333 -27.60 25.31 2.24
#